data_AF-A0A259IU00-F1
#
_entry.id   AF-A0A259IU00-F1
#
_cell.length_a   1.000
_cell.length_b   1.000
_cell.length_c   1.000
_cell.angle_alpha   90.00
_cell.angle_beta   90.00
_cell.angle_gamma   90.00
#
_symmetry.space_group_name_H-M   'P 1'
#
loop_
_entity.id
_entity.type
_entity.pdbx_description
1 polymer ?
#
loop_
_entity_poly.entity_id
_entity_poly.type
_entity_poly.pdbx_seq_one_letter_code
_entity_poly.pdbx_strand_id
1 'polypeptide(L)'
;MKYLITIFLFAQAALYAQKSFAQAVPFSASAYNWENSPNNFNNSSYNWQNSPYNYNNSPNNFNATNGVYDNKGNRLAYEVQAPTGVTNYFDNSGNRIGYTPSKR
;
A
#
# COMPACT_ATOMS: atom_id res chain seq x y z
N MET A 1 11.42 35.77 41.66
CA MET A 1 12.53 34.93 41.15
C MET A 1 12.33 33.44 41.44
N LYS A 2 12.23 32.98 42.71
CA LYS A 2 12.10 31.54 43.04
C LYS A 2 10.97 30.81 42.30
N TYR A 3 9.75 31.34 42.31
CA TYR A 3 8.59 30.71 41.64
C TYR A 3 8.68 30.69 40.11
N LEU A 4 9.42 31.64 39.53
CA LEU A 4 9.57 31.78 38.08
C LEU A 4 10.45 30.66 37.51
N ILE A 5 11.50 30.29 38.25
CA ILE A 5 12.35 29.12 37.94
C ILE A 5 11.56 27.82 38.09
N THR A 6 10.71 27.71 39.11
CA THR A 6 9.90 26.50 39.33
C THR A 6 8.87 26.30 38.22
N ILE A 7 8.21 27.38 37.79
CA ILE A 7 7.26 27.36 36.66
C ILE A 7 7.97 26.99 35.36
N PHE A 8 9.16 27.54 35.12
CA PHE A 8 9.94 27.23 33.91
C PHE A 8 10.36 25.76 33.85
N LEU A 9 10.75 25.17 34.99
CA LEU A 9 11.07 23.75 35.09
C LEU A 9 9.84 22.85 34.87
N PHE A 10 8.69 23.23 35.43
CA PHE A 10 7.43 22.49 35.20
C PHE A 10 6.98 22.55 33.74
N ALA A 11 7.13 23.71 33.08
CA ALA A 11 6.81 23.86 31.67
C ALA A 11 7.70 22.99 30.77
N GLN A 12 9.00 22.92 31.05
CA GLN A 12 9.90 21.99 30.34
C GLN A 12 9.51 20.54 30.55
N ALA A 13 9.25 20.12 31.80
CA ALA A 13 8.85 18.76 32.09
C ALA A 13 7.55 18.36 31.36
N ALA A 14 6.58 19.27 31.24
CA ALA A 14 5.35 19.04 30.50
C ALA A 14 5.57 18.89 28.99
N LEU A 15 6.53 19.62 28.41
CA LEU A 15 6.90 19.51 27.00
C LEU A 15 7.66 18.20 26.70
N TYR A 16 8.51 17.73 27.63
CA TYR A 16 9.20 16.44 27.48
C TYR A 16 8.29 15.22 27.72
N ALA A 17 7.18 15.39 28.42
CA ALA A 17 6.22 14.32 28.72
C ALA A 17 5.19 14.07 27.59
N GLN A 18 5.32 14.73 26.44
CA GLN A 18 4.41 14.53 25.32
C GLN A 18 4.54 13.10 24.76
N LYS A 19 3.41 12.43 24.57
CA LYS A 19 3.38 11.13 23.89
C LYS A 19 3.59 11.34 22.40
N SER A 20 4.58 10.64 21.82
CA SER A 20 4.69 10.50 20.38
C SER A 20 3.74 9.38 19.91
N PHE A 21 2.86 9.70 18.98
CA PHE A 21 2.05 8.71 18.28
C PHE A 21 2.70 8.46 16.92
N ALA A 22 3.32 7.29 16.75
CA ALA A 22 3.76 6.84 15.44
C ALA A 22 2.61 6.05 14.79
N GLN A 23 2.26 6.37 13.54
CA GLN A 23 1.44 5.48 12.73
C GLN A 23 2.30 4.28 12.34
N ALA A 24 2.25 3.22 13.15
CA ALA A 24 2.87 1.95 12.81
C ALA A 24 1.91 1.15 11.91
N VAL A 25 2.39 0.75 10.74
CA VAL A 25 1.69 -0.21 9.90
C VAL A 25 1.86 -1.59 10.55
N PRO A 26 0.77 -2.32 10.89
CA PRO A 26 0.90 -3.62 11.53
C PRO A 26 1.59 -4.60 10.57
N PHE A 27 2.28 -5.62 11.12
CA PHE A 27 2.94 -6.63 10.30
C PHE A 27 1.98 -7.30 9.31
N SER A 28 0.71 -7.48 9.67
CA SER A 28 -0.34 -8.01 8.79
C SER A 28 -0.57 -7.18 7.51
N ALA A 29 -0.23 -5.89 7.52
CA ALA A 29 -0.33 -5.01 6.36
C ALA A 29 1.01 -4.86 5.60
N SER A 30 2.10 -5.40 6.16
CA SER A 30 3.45 -5.29 5.59
C SER A 30 3.65 -6.18 4.36
N ALA A 31 4.50 -5.74 3.44
CA ALA A 31 4.87 -6.48 2.23
C ALA A 31 5.68 -7.74 2.54
N TYR A 32 6.32 -7.77 3.72
CA TYR A 32 7.06 -8.91 4.23
C TYR A 32 6.16 -10.00 4.81
N ASN A 33 4.88 -9.71 5.02
CA ASN A 33 3.91 -10.74 5.35
C ASN A 33 3.63 -11.60 4.11
N TRP A 34 3.63 -12.93 4.27
CA TRP A 34 3.42 -13.87 3.18
C TRP A 34 2.11 -13.64 2.41
N GLU A 35 1.04 -13.22 3.08
CA GLU A 35 -0.25 -12.95 2.42
C GLU A 35 -0.16 -11.78 1.43
N ASN A 36 0.69 -10.80 1.70
CA ASN A 36 0.87 -9.58 0.90
C ASN A 36 2.09 -9.65 -0.04
N SER A 37 2.98 -10.60 0.19
CA SER A 37 4.27 -10.69 -0.49
C SER A 37 4.08 -10.91 -2.00
N PRO A 38 4.89 -10.26 -2.87
CA PRO A 38 4.92 -10.55 -4.30
C PRO A 38 5.40 -11.98 -4.60
N ASN A 39 6.09 -12.64 -3.66
CA ASN A 39 6.57 -14.01 -3.80
C ASN A 39 5.47 -15.04 -3.55
N ASN A 40 4.32 -14.62 -3.00
CA ASN A 40 3.14 -15.46 -2.94
C ASN A 40 2.57 -15.58 -4.36
N PHE A 41 2.39 -16.82 -4.85
CA PHE A 41 1.88 -17.08 -6.19
C PHE A 41 0.57 -16.32 -6.50
N ASN A 42 -0.32 -16.19 -5.52
CA ASN A 42 -1.59 -15.47 -5.70
C ASN A 42 -1.41 -13.95 -5.93
N ASN A 43 -0.26 -13.38 -5.56
CA ASN A 43 0.09 -11.98 -5.78
C ASN A 43 1.12 -11.79 -6.90
N SER A 44 1.62 -12.88 -7.46
CA SER A 44 2.64 -12.86 -8.49
C SER A 44 2.03 -12.76 -9.88
N SER A 45 2.75 -12.16 -10.83
CA SER A 45 2.34 -12.10 -12.23
C SER A 45 2.42 -13.44 -12.96
N TYR A 46 3.05 -14.46 -12.35
CA TYR A 46 3.00 -15.84 -12.84
C TYR A 46 1.62 -16.49 -12.68
N ASN A 47 0.75 -15.94 -11.81
CA ASN A 47 -0.65 -16.33 -11.79
C ASN A 47 -1.37 -15.71 -12.99
N TRP A 48 -2.06 -16.53 -13.77
CA TRP A 48 -2.82 -16.11 -14.95
C TRP A 48 -3.82 -14.97 -14.67
N GLN A 49 -4.45 -14.95 -13.48
CA GLN A 49 -5.38 -13.88 -13.10
C GLN A 49 -4.67 -12.52 -13.00
N ASN A 50 -3.40 -12.52 -12.60
CA ASN A 50 -2.57 -11.32 -12.46
C ASN A 50 -1.80 -10.98 -13.75
N SER A 51 -1.75 -11.90 -14.71
CA SER A 51 -0.92 -11.77 -15.91
C SER A 51 -1.41 -10.63 -16.82
N PRO A 52 -0.50 -9.86 -17.44
CA PRO A 52 -0.89 -8.84 -18.42
C PRO A 52 -1.46 -9.44 -19.71
N TYR A 53 -1.23 -10.74 -19.93
CA TYR A 53 -1.78 -11.49 -21.07
C TYR A 53 -3.22 -11.93 -20.85
N ASN A 54 -3.73 -11.85 -19.62
CA ASN A 54 -5.15 -12.01 -19.37
C ASN A 54 -5.91 -10.89 -20.07
N TYR A 55 -6.92 -11.24 -20.87
CA TYR A 55 -7.69 -10.28 -21.67
C TYR A 55 -8.28 -9.13 -20.84
N ASN A 56 -8.70 -9.41 -19.61
CA ASN A 56 -9.25 -8.39 -18.72
C ASN A 56 -8.19 -7.39 -18.23
N ASN A 57 -6.92 -7.82 -18.16
CA ASN A 57 -5.79 -6.99 -17.71
C ASN A 57 -5.06 -6.32 -18.87
N SER A 58 -5.33 -6.71 -20.10
CA SER A 58 -4.57 -6.28 -21.27
C SER A 58 -4.81 -4.78 -21.55
N PRO A 59 -3.75 -4.00 -21.82
CA PRO A 59 -3.89 -2.61 -22.24
C PRO A 59 -4.61 -2.47 -23.61
N ASN A 60 -4.65 -3.54 -24.40
CA ASN A 60 -5.33 -3.56 -25.70
C ASN A 60 -6.84 -3.80 -25.58
N ASN A 61 -7.34 -4.15 -24.38
CA ASN A 61 -8.76 -4.28 -24.13
C ASN A 61 -9.33 -2.93 -23.66
N PHE A 62 -9.94 -2.19 -24.59
CA PHE A 62 -10.58 -0.90 -24.30
C PHE A 62 -11.79 -1.01 -23.35
N ASN A 63 -12.32 -2.22 -23.14
CA ASN A 63 -13.41 -2.49 -22.19
C ASN A 63 -12.89 -3.02 -20.84
N ALA A 64 -11.57 -3.05 -20.61
CA ALA A 64 -10.99 -3.46 -19.34
C ALA A 64 -11.46 -2.53 -18.21
N THR A 65 -12.06 -3.09 -17.17
CA THR A 65 -12.63 -2.33 -16.04
C THR A 65 -11.64 -2.10 -14.90
N ASN A 66 -10.45 -2.69 -14.97
CA ASN A 66 -9.45 -2.68 -13.90
C ASN A 66 -8.20 -1.86 -14.24
N GLY A 67 -8.27 -1.00 -15.27
CA GLY A 67 -7.16 -0.11 -15.60
C GLY A 67 -6.99 1.01 -14.57
N VAL A 68 -5.73 1.36 -14.30
CA VAL A 68 -5.35 2.52 -13.49
C VAL A 68 -4.78 3.57 -14.45
N TYR A 69 -5.31 4.79 -14.39
CA TYR A 69 -5.03 5.85 -15.36
C TYR A 69 -4.47 7.10 -14.68
N ASP A 70 -3.65 7.84 -15.43
CA ASP A 70 -3.24 9.19 -15.02
C ASP A 70 -4.36 10.22 -15.22
N ASN A 71 -4.10 11.47 -14.84
CA ASN A 71 -5.04 12.58 -14.99
C ASN A 71 -5.27 13.02 -16.45
N LYS A 72 -4.55 12.44 -17.42
CA LYS A 72 -4.70 12.67 -18.87
C LYS A 72 -5.41 11.52 -19.57
N GLY A 73 -5.74 10.44 -18.84
CA GLY A 73 -6.39 9.24 -19.40
C GLY A 73 -5.41 8.22 -19.98
N ASN A 74 -4.10 8.34 -19.75
CA ASN A 74 -3.14 7.31 -20.13
C ASN A 74 -3.15 6.18 -19.10
N ARG A 75 -3.21 4.92 -19.57
CA ARG A 75 -3.18 3.75 -18.69
C ARG A 75 -1.77 3.56 -18.12
N LEU A 76 -1.63 3.66 -16.81
CA LEU A 76 -0.37 3.43 -16.09
C LEU A 76 -0.20 1.98 -15.67
N ALA A 77 -1.29 1.34 -15.25
CA ALA A 77 -1.27 0.04 -14.59
C ALA A 77 -2.64 -0.65 -14.67
N TYR A 78 -2.76 -1.80 -14.03
CA TYR A 78 -4.03 -2.47 -13.74
C TYR A 78 -4.03 -3.09 -12.36
N GLU A 79 -5.23 -3.20 -11.78
CA GLU A 79 -5.43 -3.82 -10.48
C GLU A 79 -6.07 -5.21 -10.58
N VAL A 80 -5.66 -6.13 -9.70
CA VAL A 80 -6.25 -7.47 -9.59
C VAL A 80 -6.37 -7.83 -8.12
N GLN A 81 -7.56 -8.25 -7.70
CA GLN A 81 -7.78 -8.73 -6.34
C GLN A 81 -7.46 -10.22 -6.23
N ALA A 82 -6.51 -10.57 -5.36
CA ALA A 82 -6.19 -11.94 -5.03
C ALA A 82 -7.30 -12.59 -4.18
N PRO A 83 -7.42 -13.93 -4.17
CA PRO A 83 -8.37 -14.65 -3.32
C PRO A 83 -8.21 -14.36 -1.81
N THR A 84 -7.02 -13.92 -1.39
CA THR A 84 -6.72 -13.51 -0.02
C THR A 84 -7.24 -12.11 0.34
N GLY A 85 -7.85 -11.41 -0.61
CA GLY A 85 -8.37 -10.05 -0.47
C GLY A 85 -7.34 -8.95 -0.75
N VAL A 86 -6.06 -9.30 -0.98
CA VAL A 86 -5.00 -8.34 -1.34
C VAL A 86 -5.28 -7.82 -2.75
N THR A 87 -5.30 -6.50 -2.91
CA THR A 87 -5.36 -5.89 -4.24
C THR A 87 -3.95 -5.65 -4.73
N ASN A 88 -3.59 -6.22 -5.88
CA ASN A 88 -2.28 -6.09 -6.49
C ASN A 88 -2.36 -5.07 -7.63
N TYR A 89 -1.34 -4.22 -7.74
CA TYR A 89 -1.21 -3.28 -8.85
C TYR A 89 -0.02 -3.68 -9.70
N PHE A 90 -0.26 -3.92 -10.99
CA PHE A 90 0.75 -4.30 -11.96
C PHE A 90 0.90 -3.22 -13.02
N ASP A 91 2.12 -2.94 -13.46
CA ASP A 91 2.34 -2.16 -14.68
C ASP A 91 1.81 -2.91 -15.91
N ASN A 92 1.71 -2.25 -17.06
CA ASN A 92 1.22 -2.87 -18.30
C ASN A 92 2.11 -4.04 -18.81
N SER A 93 3.32 -4.20 -18.25
CA SER A 93 4.26 -5.29 -18.56
C SER A 93 4.11 -6.49 -17.61
N GLY A 94 3.26 -6.39 -16.58
CA GLY A 94 3.02 -7.43 -15.59
C GLY A 94 3.98 -7.41 -14.41
N ASN A 95 4.75 -6.35 -14.18
CA ASN A 95 5.53 -6.21 -12.95
C ASN A 95 4.64 -5.63 -11.85
N ARG A 96 4.66 -6.24 -10.67
CA ARG A 96 3.92 -5.69 -9.53
C ARG A 96 4.59 -4.43 -9.01
N ILE A 97 3.88 -3.31 -9.03
CA ILE A 97 4.37 -1.99 -8.62
C ILE A 97 3.79 -1.53 -7.28
N GLY A 98 2.76 -2.22 -6.77
CA GLY A 98 2.14 -1.89 -5.50
C GLY A 98 1.11 -2.91 -5.05
N TYR A 99 0.59 -2.71 -3.84
CA TYR A 99 -0.54 -3.48 -3.32
C TYR A 99 -1.29 -2.77 -2.21
N THR A 100 -2.53 -3.16 -2.01
CA THR A 100 -3.35 -2.83 -0.84
C THR A 100 -3.57 -4.12 -0.04
N PRO A 101 -3.13 -4.19 1.24
CA PRO A 101 -3.31 -5.38 2.07
C PRO A 101 -4.79 -5.61 2.38
N SER A 102 -5.17 -6.87 2.62
CA SER A 102 -6.56 -7.23 2.97
C SER A 102 -6.97 -6.76 4.37
N LYS A 103 -6.01 -6.54 5.27
CA LYS A 103 -6.20 -6.07 6.64
C LYS A 103 -5.35 -4.81 6.87
N ARG A 104 -5.93 -3.81 7.52
CA ARG A 104 -5.27 -2.54 7.88
C ARG A 104 -5.03 -2.46 9.39
#